data_AF-A0A1R4A4K8-F1
#
_entry.id   AF-A0A1R4A4K8-F1
#
_cell.length_a   1.000
_cell.length_b   1.000
_cell.length_c   1.000
_cell.angle_alpha   90.00
_cell.angle_beta   90.00
_cell.angle_gamma   90.00
#
_symmetry.space_group_name_H-M   'P 1'
#
loop_
_entity.id
_entity.type
_entity.pdbx_description
1 polymer ?
#
loop_
_entity_poly.entity_id
_entity_poly.type
_entity_poly.pdbx_seq_one_letter_code
_entity_poly.pdbx_strand_id
1 'polypeptide(L)'
;MHSVDVTLLSQKQGFGDHEVRLSSRLYQDCISISPLLADEWGIYELDRVDHLLQAAAQALSAYPAGTRSACFSHFRLPPEGDEHQPLALPVEAFVIERRDGAPYLLIAERGEAHVAFAA
;
A
#
# COMPACT_ATOMS: atom_id res chain seq x y z
N MET A 1 8.00 -3.69 12.95
CA MET A 1 7.18 -2.80 12.10
C MET A 1 5.70 -3.09 12.36
N HIS A 2 4.84 -2.08 12.51
CA HIS A 2 3.39 -2.27 12.63
C HIS A 2 2.74 -2.23 11.23
N SER A 3 1.66 -3.00 11.04
CA SER A 3 0.93 -3.06 9.79
C SER A 3 -0.57 -3.22 10.02
N VAL A 4 -1.36 -2.66 9.11
CA VAL A 4 -2.82 -2.67 9.11
C VAL A 4 -3.29 -3.74 8.15
N ASP A 5 -4.23 -4.57 8.59
CA ASP A 5 -4.91 -5.55 7.73
C ASP A 5 -5.92 -4.83 6.84
N VAL A 6 -5.75 -4.97 5.53
CA VAL A 6 -6.63 -4.38 4.50
C VAL A 6 -7.22 -5.46 3.59
N THR A 7 -7.22 -6.73 4.02
CA THR A 7 -7.65 -7.89 3.22
C THR A 7 -9.04 -7.69 2.63
N LEU A 8 -10.01 -7.26 3.45
CA LEU A 8 -11.38 -7.01 3.01
C LEU A 8 -11.50 -5.91 1.95
N LEU A 9 -10.64 -4.89 2.00
CA LEU A 9 -10.62 -3.84 0.99
C LEU A 9 -10.01 -4.39 -0.31
N SER A 10 -8.87 -5.09 -0.19
CA SER A 10 -8.08 -5.61 -1.32
C SER A 10 -8.79 -6.65 -2.19
N GLN A 11 -9.83 -7.32 -1.66
CA GLN A 11 -10.62 -8.29 -2.40
C GLN A 11 -11.17 -7.71 -3.72
N LYS A 12 -11.58 -6.44 -3.71
CA LYS A 12 -12.14 -5.76 -4.89
C LYS A 12 -11.11 -5.57 -6.00
N GLN A 13 -9.82 -5.53 -5.67
CA GLN A 13 -8.71 -5.32 -6.61
C GLN A 13 -8.13 -6.64 -7.14
N GLY A 14 -8.76 -7.78 -6.83
CA GLY A 14 -8.35 -9.08 -7.36
C GLY A 14 -7.28 -9.80 -6.55
N PHE A 15 -7.01 -9.36 -5.32
CA PHE A 15 -6.14 -10.09 -4.39
C PHE A 15 -6.80 -11.36 -3.81
N GLY A 16 -8.09 -11.58 -4.06
CA GLY A 16 -8.81 -12.77 -3.58
C GLY A 16 -8.81 -12.86 -2.06
N ASP A 17 -8.67 -14.08 -1.52
CA ASP A 17 -8.67 -14.33 -0.07
C ASP A 17 -7.27 -14.26 0.56
N HIS A 18 -6.29 -13.68 -0.15
CA HIS A 18 -4.94 -13.52 0.37
C HIS A 18 -4.89 -12.39 1.42
N GLU A 19 -4.24 -12.66 2.56
CA GLU A 19 -4.01 -11.63 3.58
C GLU A 19 -3.12 -10.53 2.98
N VAL A 20 -3.65 -9.30 2.93
CA VAL A 20 -2.93 -8.12 2.44
C VAL A 20 -2.83 -7.12 3.59
N ARG A 21 -1.60 -6.66 3.84
CA ARG A 21 -1.31 -5.69 4.88
C ARG A 21 -0.58 -4.49 4.32
N LEU A 22 -0.92 -3.32 4.82
CA LEU A 22 -0.17 -2.09 4.59
C LEU A 22 0.72 -1.80 5.79
N SER A 23 1.93 -1.32 5.59
CA SER A 23 2.70 -0.72 6.69
C SER A 23 1.88 0.41 7.33
N SER A 24 2.00 0.59 8.65
CA SER A 24 1.26 1.64 9.34
C SER A 24 1.58 3.03 8.80
N ARG A 25 2.81 3.26 8.32
CA ARG A 25 3.22 4.54 7.75
C ARG A 25 2.56 4.79 6.39
N LEU A 26 2.58 3.81 5.48
CA LEU A 26 1.90 3.92 4.19
C LEU A 26 0.38 4.04 4.36
N TYR A 27 -0.21 3.32 5.31
CA TYR A 27 -1.62 3.46 5.66
C TYR A 27 -1.92 4.87 6.19
N GLN A 28 -1.08 5.36 7.11
CA GLN A 28 -1.22 6.71 7.66
C GLN A 28 -1.14 7.76 6.55
N ASP A 29 -0.24 7.60 5.58
CA ASP A 29 -0.14 8.50 4.44
C ASP A 29 -1.44 8.57 3.63
N CYS A 30 -2.07 7.41 3.38
CA CYS A 30 -3.34 7.35 2.64
C CYS A 30 -4.48 8.05 3.40
N ILE A 31 -4.57 7.87 4.71
CA ILE A 31 -5.68 8.44 5.50
C ILE A 31 -5.42 9.88 5.96
N SER A 32 -4.18 10.37 5.86
CA SER A 32 -3.83 11.75 6.20
C SER A 32 -4.12 12.63 4.98
N ILE A 33 -5.40 12.99 4.81
CA ILE A 33 -5.83 13.97 3.80
C ILE A 33 -6.46 15.17 4.50
N SER A 34 -6.22 16.38 3.96
CA SER A 34 -6.94 17.57 4.39
C SER A 34 -8.43 17.46 4.00
N PRO A 35 -9.38 17.71 4.91
CA PRO A 35 -10.82 17.70 4.57
C PRO A 35 -11.16 18.63 3.41
N LEU A 36 -10.49 19.79 3.32
CA LEU A 36 -10.70 20.73 2.22
C LEU A 36 -10.33 20.11 0.86
N LEU A 37 -9.19 19.40 0.80
CA LEU A 37 -8.75 18.71 -0.41
C LEU A 37 -9.64 17.52 -0.74
N ALA A 38 -10.10 16.79 0.29
CA ALA A 38 -11.02 15.68 0.13
C ALA A 38 -12.34 16.14 -0.53
N ASP A 39 -12.93 17.23 -0.03
CA ASP A 39 -14.15 17.81 -0.57
C ASP A 39 -13.95 18.38 -1.99
N GLU A 40 -12.82 19.05 -2.23
CA GLU A 40 -12.50 19.65 -3.54
C GLU A 40 -12.37 18.57 -4.63
N TRP A 41 -11.74 17.44 -4.32
CA TRP A 41 -11.49 16.37 -5.28
C TRP A 41 -12.54 15.25 -5.25
N GLY A 42 -13.39 15.22 -4.22
CA GLY A 42 -14.32 14.12 -3.98
C GLY A 42 -13.62 12.78 -3.69
N ILE A 43 -12.40 12.82 -3.15
CA ILE A 43 -11.57 11.65 -2.83
C ILE A 43 -11.33 11.64 -1.32
N TYR A 44 -11.79 10.60 -0.64
CA TYR A 44 -11.68 10.45 0.81
C TYR A 44 -10.61 9.41 1.19
N GLU A 45 -10.37 9.25 2.49
CA GLU A 45 -9.31 8.43 3.05
C GLU A 45 -9.34 6.98 2.53
N LEU A 46 -10.52 6.36 2.49
CA LEU A 46 -10.64 4.99 2.02
C LEU A 46 -10.51 4.86 0.50
N ASP A 47 -10.86 5.91 -0.26
CA ASP A 47 -10.64 5.93 -1.72
C ASP A 47 -9.15 5.96 -2.04
N ARG A 48 -8.34 6.64 -1.21
CA ARG A 48 -6.86 6.64 -1.33
C ARG A 48 -6.28 5.25 -1.09
N VAL A 49 -6.79 4.55 -0.07
CA VAL A 49 -6.40 3.16 0.21
C VAL A 49 -6.79 2.26 -0.96
N ASP A 50 -8.00 2.42 -1.50
CA ASP A 50 -8.49 1.64 -2.66
C ASP A 50 -7.63 1.88 -3.90
N HIS A 51 -7.28 3.15 -4.19
CA HIS A 51 -6.39 3.53 -5.27
C HIS A 51 -4.98 2.96 -5.11
N LEU A 52 -4.41 2.97 -3.89
CA LEU A 52 -3.13 2.33 -3.60
C LEU A 52 -3.19 0.83 -3.89
N LEU A 53 -4.24 0.15 -3.44
CA LEU A 53 -4.43 -1.29 -3.67
C LEU A 53 -4.60 -1.60 -5.16
N GLN A 54 -5.31 -0.74 -5.91
CA GLN A 54 -5.49 -0.90 -7.35
C GLN A 54 -4.15 -0.72 -8.08
N ALA A 55 -3.37 0.31 -7.73
CA ALA A 55 -2.04 0.54 -8.28
C ALA A 55 -1.11 -0.64 -7.96
N ALA A 56 -1.19 -1.19 -6.75
CA ALA A 56 -0.44 -2.38 -6.35
C ALA A 56 -0.83 -3.60 -7.19
N ALA A 57 -2.13 -3.90 -7.33
CA ALA A 57 -2.60 -5.02 -8.13
C ALA A 57 -2.14 -4.91 -9.59
N GLN A 58 -2.27 -3.72 -10.18
CA GLN A 58 -1.83 -3.45 -11.54
C GLN A 58 -0.31 -3.63 -11.68
N ALA A 59 0.48 -3.05 -10.77
CA ALA A 59 1.93 -3.17 -10.81
C ALA A 59 2.37 -4.63 -10.64
N LEU A 60 1.78 -5.36 -9.69
CA LEU A 60 2.12 -6.76 -9.40
C LEU A 60 1.75 -7.71 -10.54
N SER A 61 0.69 -7.41 -11.30
CA SER A 61 0.29 -8.20 -12.47
C SER A 61 1.33 -8.21 -13.59
N ALA A 62 2.24 -7.23 -13.62
CA ALA A 62 3.32 -7.16 -14.60
C ALA A 62 4.52 -8.06 -14.24
N TYR A 63 4.56 -8.60 -13.02
CA TYR A 63 5.65 -9.45 -12.56
C TYR A 63 5.35 -10.95 -12.82
N PRO A 64 6.39 -11.78 -13.08
CA PRO A 64 6.20 -13.21 -13.25
C PRO A 64 5.59 -13.88 -12.00
N ALA A 65 4.84 -14.96 -12.22
CA ALA A 65 4.36 -15.80 -11.13
C ALA A 65 5.52 -16.30 -10.25
N GLY A 66 5.32 -16.29 -8.93
CA GLY A 66 6.37 -16.62 -7.96
C GLY A 66 7.25 -15.45 -7.53
N THR A 67 7.03 -14.24 -8.06
CA THR A 67 7.70 -13.02 -7.57
C THR A 67 7.38 -12.81 -6.08
N ARG A 68 8.44 -12.75 -5.27
CA ARG A 68 8.32 -12.59 -3.80
C ARG A 68 8.48 -11.16 -3.32
N SER A 69 9.01 -10.29 -4.18
CA SER A 69 9.18 -8.87 -3.90
C SER A 69 9.15 -8.07 -5.20
N ALA A 70 8.48 -6.93 -5.16
CA ALA A 70 8.35 -6.01 -6.28
C ALA A 70 8.40 -4.56 -5.79
N CYS A 71 8.98 -3.69 -6.60
CA CYS A 71 8.98 -2.25 -6.38
C CYS A 71 8.08 -1.57 -7.42
N PHE A 72 7.33 -0.57 -7.00
CA PHE A 72 6.56 0.28 -7.91
C PHE A 72 6.43 1.68 -7.34
N SER A 73 5.89 2.61 -8.13
CA SER A 73 5.60 3.97 -7.68
C SER A 73 4.09 4.14 -7.54
N HIS A 74 3.66 4.70 -6.41
CA HIS A 74 2.29 5.13 -6.18
C HIS A 74 2.24 6.66 -6.15
N PHE A 75 1.30 7.27 -6.84
CA PHE A 75 1.13 8.73 -6.81
C PHE A 75 0.05 9.09 -5.81
N ARG A 76 0.32 10.08 -4.95
CA ARG A 76 -0.67 10.58 -4.00
C ARG A 76 -1.84 11.20 -4.76
N LEU A 77 -3.04 10.86 -4.31
CA LEU A 77 -4.30 11.37 -4.84
C LEU A 77 -5.17 11.82 -3.65
N PRO A 78 -5.70 13.06 -3.66
CA PRO A 78 -5.29 14.15 -4.54
C PRO A 78 -3.81 14.52 -4.30
N PRO A 79 -3.15 15.16 -5.28
CA PRO A 79 -1.84 15.73 -5.04
C PRO A 79 -1.96 16.78 -3.93
N GLU A 80 -1.17 16.64 -2.87
CA GLU A 80 -1.08 17.70 -1.87
C GLU A 80 -0.37 18.91 -2.49
N GLY A 81 -0.87 20.12 -2.20
CA GLY A 81 -0.24 21.37 -2.64
C GLY A 81 1.04 21.73 -1.87
N ASP A 82 1.54 20.82 -1.02
CA ASP A 82 2.79 21.01 -0.28
C ASP A 82 3.99 20.63 -1.16
N GLU A 83 4.79 21.63 -1.51
CA GLU A 83 6.00 21.50 -2.32
C GLU A 83 7.05 20.59 -1.68
N HIS A 84 6.98 20.40 -0.36
CA HIS A 84 7.90 19.56 0.41
C HIS A 84 7.44 18.11 0.51
N GLN A 85 6.20 17.79 0.12
CA GLN A 85 5.72 16.43 0.10
C GLN A 85 5.91 15.83 -1.31
N PRO A 86 6.61 14.69 -1.45
CA PRO A 86 6.85 14.12 -2.77
C PRO A 86 5.54 13.67 -3.42
N LEU A 87 5.31 13.96 -4.70
CA LEU A 87 4.08 13.50 -5.35
C LEU A 87 4.01 11.97 -5.50
N ALA A 88 5.16 11.36 -5.77
CA ALA A 88 5.30 9.92 -5.95
C ALA A 88 5.96 9.27 -4.74
N LEU A 89 5.35 8.19 -4.26
CA LEU A 89 5.84 7.31 -3.23
C LEU A 89 6.48 6.07 -3.85
N PRO A 90 7.76 5.78 -3.55
CA PRO A 90 8.34 4.48 -3.87
C PRO A 90 7.74 3.45 -2.91
N VAL A 91 7.12 2.41 -3.45
CA VAL A 91 6.44 1.35 -2.70
C VAL A 91 7.13 0.02 -2.96
N GLU A 92 7.27 -0.77 -1.91
CA GLU A 92 7.73 -2.15 -1.96
C GLU A 92 6.61 -3.08 -1.50
N ALA A 93 6.32 -4.08 -2.31
CA ALA A 93 5.43 -5.18 -1.96
C ALA A 93 6.27 -6.44 -1.79
N PHE A 94 6.05 -7.18 -0.70
CA PHE A 94 6.82 -8.39 -0.40
C PHE A 94 5.97 -9.44 0.32
N VAL A 95 6.23 -10.70 -0.03
CA VAL A 95 5.58 -11.86 0.57
C VAL A 95 6.32 -12.25 1.85
N ILE A 96 5.64 -12.16 2.99
CA ILE A 96 6.16 -12.57 4.28
C ILE A 96 5.70 -13.99 4.60
N GLU A 97 6.67 -14.88 4.82
CA GLU A 97 6.42 -16.23 5.32
C GLU A 97 6.17 -16.17 6.83
N ARG A 98 5.06 -16.75 7.27
CA ARG A 98 4.79 -16.96 8.69
C ARG A 98 5.27 -18.35 9.08
N ARG A 99 5.84 -18.48 10.27
CA ARG A 99 6.24 -19.81 10.79
C ARG A 99 5.03 -20.70 11.12
N ASP A 100 3.88 -20.09 11.38
CA ASP A 100 2.69 -20.70 11.97
C ASP A 100 1.42 -20.57 11.10
N GLY A 101 1.52 -20.04 9.88
CA GLY A 101 0.34 -19.74 9.09
C GLY A 101 0.62 -19.51 7.62
N ALA A 102 -0.44 -19.13 6.89
CA ALA A 102 -0.33 -18.76 5.49
C ALA A 102 0.55 -17.51 5.31
N PRO A 103 1.31 -17.42 4.21
CA PRO A 103 2.04 -16.20 3.89
C PRO A 103 1.05 -15.05 3.66
N TYR A 104 1.52 -13.82 3.91
CA TYR A 104 0.75 -12.62 3.63
C TYR A 104 1.56 -11.66 2.76
N LEU A 105 0.85 -10.83 2.01
CA LEU A 105 1.45 -9.74 1.24
C LEU A 105 1.54 -8.51 2.12
N LEU A 106 2.74 -7.93 2.20
CA LEU A 106 2.97 -6.65 2.87
C LEU A 106 3.38 -5.60 1.85
N ILE A 107 2.67 -4.48 1.85
CA ILE A 107 2.94 -3.32 1.00
C ILE A 107 3.38 -2.18 1.90
N ALA A 108 4.55 -1.60 1.64
CA ALA A 108 5.17 -0.59 2.49
C ALA A 108 5.87 0.50 1.67
N GLU A 109 6.13 1.66 2.26
CA GLU A 109 7.04 2.62 1.65
C GLU A 109 8.44 1.98 1.54
N ARG A 110 9.14 2.25 0.44
CA ARG A 110 10.45 1.67 0.17
C ARG A 110 11.43 1.99 1.30
N GLY A 111 12.14 0.95 1.75
CA GLY A 111 13.11 1.06 2.85
C GLY A 111 12.52 0.81 4.24
N GLU A 112 11.20 0.68 4.39
CA GLU A 112 10.59 0.24 5.66
C GLU A 112 10.84 -1.25 5.96
N ALA A 113 11.07 -2.07 4.91
CA ALA A 113 11.26 -3.51 5.01
C ALA A 113 12.47 -3.91 5.89
N HIS A 114 13.48 -3.04 6.01
CA HIS A 114 14.65 -3.29 6.88
C HIS A 114 14.28 -3.45 8.37
N VAL A 115 13.11 -2.97 8.78
CA VAL A 115 12.60 -3.05 10.16
C VAL A 115 11.72 -4.29 10.39
N ALA A 116 11.31 -4.99 9.32
CA ALA A 116 10.45 -6.18 9.40
C ALA A 116 11.24 -7.49 9.49
N PHE A 117 12.44 -7.55 8.92
CA PHE A 117 13.31 -8.74 8.93
C PHE A 117 14.29 -8.81 10.12
N ALA A 118 14.29 -7.80 10.99
CA ALA A 118 15.19 -7.69 12.15
C ALA A 118 14.55 -8.11 13.49
N ALA A 119 13.34 -8.70 13.47
CA ALA A 119 12.60 -9.15 14.65
C ALA A 119 12.43 -10.68 14.67
#